data_AF-A0A960H8A6-F1
#
_entry.id   AF-A0A960H8A6-F1
#
_cell.length_a   1.000
_cell.length_b   1.000
_cell.length_c   1.000
_cell.angle_alpha   90.00
_cell.angle_beta   90.00
_cell.angle_gamma   90.00
#
_symmetry.space_group_name_H-M   'P 1'
#
loop_
_entity.id
_entity.type
_entity.pdbx_description
1 polymer ?
#
loop_
_entity_poly.entity_id
_entity_poly.type
_entity_poly.pdbx_seq_one_letter_code
_entity_poly.pdbx_strand_id
1 'polypeptide(L)'
;MSTPTTRRTFTLSDAWREFTSYPSPWLIAAALLGAVTARIVIGDWQYTDALVPVVMVALFPFFEWLIHVFILHWRPRRIGRLTIDSLLARKHREHHMAPRSVPEIFIPWPALLWVLPVSIAVALLVFPRPGLGLTFLAFLTVLGLAYEWSHYLIHSDYKPKTAMYRAIYRNHRL
;
A
#
# COMPACT_ATOMS: atom_id res chain seq x y z
N MET A 1 25.78 -8.27 -39.49
CA MET A 1 25.85 -7.12 -38.57
C MET A 1 24.51 -7.01 -37.87
N SER A 2 24.44 -7.44 -36.61
CA SER A 2 23.22 -7.33 -35.80
C SER A 2 23.23 -5.97 -35.11
N THR A 3 22.31 -5.09 -35.47
CA THR A 3 22.15 -3.78 -34.82
C THR A 3 21.90 -4.00 -33.33
N PRO A 4 22.65 -3.37 -32.41
CA PRO A 4 22.35 -3.46 -31.00
C PRO A 4 20.96 -2.84 -30.79
N THR A 5 19.98 -3.66 -30.41
CA THR A 5 18.69 -3.17 -29.94
C THR A 5 18.99 -2.37 -28.68
N THR A 6 18.94 -1.04 -28.76
CA THR A 6 18.98 -0.18 -27.58
C THR A 6 17.81 -0.61 -26.69
N ARG A 7 18.10 -1.36 -25.61
CA ARG A 7 17.10 -1.67 -24.60
C ARG A 7 16.54 -0.35 -24.10
N ARG A 8 15.27 -0.09 -24.40
CA ARG A 8 14.56 1.10 -23.95
C ARG A 8 14.68 1.18 -22.43
N THR A 9 15.24 2.27 -21.93
CA THR A 9 15.37 2.50 -20.49
C THR A 9 13.99 2.60 -19.87
N PHE A 10 13.70 1.79 -18.84
CA PHE A 10 12.44 1.85 -18.11
C PHE A 10 12.36 3.15 -17.30
N THR A 11 11.36 3.98 -17.60
CA THR A 11 11.19 5.32 -17.00
C THR A 11 10.11 5.36 -15.92
N LEU A 12 10.02 6.46 -15.16
CA LEU A 12 8.89 6.69 -14.24
C LEU A 12 7.56 6.80 -14.98
N SER A 13 7.56 7.28 -16.22
CA SER A 13 6.32 7.37 -17.01
C SER A 13 5.83 5.99 -17.43
N ASP A 14 6.75 5.10 -17.84
CA ASP A 14 6.41 3.70 -18.12
C ASP A 14 5.88 3.02 -16.85
N ALA A 15 6.55 3.24 -15.71
CA ALA A 15 6.13 2.71 -14.43
C ALA A 15 4.73 3.18 -14.02
N TRP A 16 4.45 4.48 -14.18
CA TRP A 16 3.16 5.08 -13.86
C TRP A 16 2.01 4.54 -14.72
N ARG A 17 2.22 4.39 -16.03
CA ARG A 17 1.22 3.81 -16.95
C ARG A 17 0.84 2.40 -16.52
N GLU A 18 1.83 1.58 -16.21
CA GLU A 18 1.63 0.22 -15.71
C GLU A 18 0.88 0.22 -14.37
N PHE A 19 1.31 1.05 -13.40
CA PHE A 19 0.65 1.17 -12.09
C PHE A 19 -0.85 1.49 -12.21
N THR A 20 -1.21 2.41 -13.10
CA THR A 20 -2.62 2.79 -13.33
C THR A 20 -3.45 1.73 -14.08
N SER A 21 -2.83 0.65 -14.55
CA SER A 21 -3.53 -0.46 -15.20
C SER A 21 -4.10 -1.49 -14.20
N TYR A 22 -3.79 -1.34 -12.91
CA TYR A 22 -4.26 -2.24 -11.85
C TYR A 22 -5.41 -1.63 -11.03
N PRO A 23 -6.37 -2.44 -10.53
CA PRO A 23 -7.49 -1.92 -9.75
C PRO A 23 -7.10 -1.36 -8.38
N SER A 24 -6.06 -1.92 -7.74
CA SER A 24 -5.71 -1.60 -6.36
C SER A 24 -5.41 -0.09 -6.15
N PRO A 25 -4.54 0.55 -6.96
CA PRO A 25 -4.32 1.99 -6.86
C PRO A 25 -5.58 2.84 -7.00
N TRP A 26 -6.50 2.47 -7.90
CA TRP A 26 -7.74 3.21 -8.11
C TRP A 26 -8.70 3.11 -6.92
N LEU A 27 -8.80 1.94 -6.29
CA LEU A 27 -9.63 1.77 -5.08
C LEU A 27 -9.08 2.61 -3.91
N ILE A 28 -7.77 2.61 -3.70
CA ILE A 28 -7.15 3.42 -2.64
C ILE A 28 -7.25 4.92 -2.97
N ALA A 29 -7.06 5.32 -4.23
CA ALA A 29 -7.20 6.71 -4.68
C ALA A 29 -8.64 7.22 -4.57
N ALA A 30 -9.65 6.38 -4.87
CA ALA A 30 -11.05 6.73 -4.67
C ALA A 30 -11.38 6.93 -3.18
N ALA A 31 -10.86 6.06 -2.30
CA ALA A 31 -11.01 6.22 -0.86
C ALA A 31 -10.30 7.49 -0.35
N LEU A 32 -9.11 7.81 -0.86
CA LEU A 32 -8.40 9.04 -0.57
C LEU A 32 -9.22 10.27 -0.98
N LEU A 33 -9.72 10.28 -2.23
CA LEU A 33 -10.55 11.38 -2.74
C LEU A 33 -11.79 11.56 -1.86
N GLY A 34 -12.51 10.48 -1.55
CA GLY A 34 -13.68 10.53 -0.67
C GLY A 34 -13.35 11.06 0.73
N ALA A 35 -12.26 10.59 1.34
CA ALA A 35 -11.83 11.03 2.66
C ALA A 35 -11.42 12.51 2.68
N VAL A 36 -10.66 12.98 1.67
CA VAL A 36 -10.24 14.38 1.55
C VAL A 36 -11.44 15.28 1.29
N THR A 37 -12.33 14.92 0.36
CA THR A 37 -13.56 15.68 0.11
C THR A 37 -14.41 15.78 1.37
N ALA A 38 -14.64 14.67 2.07
CA ALA A 38 -15.37 14.66 3.32
C ALA A 38 -14.68 15.51 4.40
N ARG A 39 -13.34 15.44 4.53
CA ARG A 39 -12.55 16.23 5.47
C ARG A 39 -12.73 17.74 5.22
N ILE A 40 -12.74 18.15 3.95
CA ILE A 40 -12.93 19.56 3.55
C ILE A 40 -14.35 20.02 3.87
N VAL A 41 -15.36 19.23 3.51
CA VAL A 41 -16.78 19.57 3.72
C VAL A 41 -17.12 19.65 5.21
N ILE A 42 -16.62 18.72 6.03
CA ILE A 42 -16.92 18.66 7.47
C ILE A 42 -16.22 19.78 8.27
N GLY A 43 -15.05 20.26 7.82
CA GLY A 43 -14.35 21.35 8.53
C GLY A 43 -13.87 20.93 9.92
N ASP A 44 -13.95 21.81 10.92
CA ASP A 44 -13.34 21.59 12.25
C ASP A 44 -11.82 21.34 12.17
N TRP A 45 -11.11 22.26 11.52
CA TRP A 45 -9.65 22.20 11.40
C TRP A 45 -8.98 22.62 12.71
N GLN A 46 -8.18 21.72 13.28
CA GLN A 46 -7.45 21.98 14.52
C GLN A 46 -5.97 21.64 14.32
N TYR A 47 -5.08 22.39 14.98
CA TYR A 47 -3.64 22.10 14.92
C TYR A 47 -3.29 20.68 15.41
N THR A 48 -4.09 20.13 16.33
CA THR A 48 -3.96 18.75 16.81
C THR A 48 -4.17 17.71 15.72
N ASP A 49 -4.86 18.04 14.63
CA ASP A 49 -5.07 17.11 13.52
C ASP A 49 -3.74 16.72 12.86
N ALA A 50 -2.74 17.60 12.90
CA ALA A 50 -1.39 17.32 12.41
C ALA A 50 -0.64 16.26 13.24
N LEU A 51 -1.07 15.98 14.47
CA LEU A 51 -0.47 14.90 15.27
C LEU A 51 -0.76 13.52 14.66
N VAL A 52 -1.91 13.34 14.03
CA VAL A 52 -2.30 12.07 13.40
C VAL A 52 -1.27 11.61 12.34
N PRO A 53 -0.98 12.39 11.28
CA PRO A 53 0.01 11.99 10.29
C PRO A 53 1.40 11.80 10.89
N VAL A 54 1.82 12.63 11.86
CA VAL A 54 3.12 12.51 12.53
C VAL A 54 3.23 11.16 13.25
N VAL A 55 2.23 10.81 14.07
CA VAL A 55 2.19 9.52 14.78
C VAL A 55 2.12 8.36 13.80
N MET A 56 1.33 8.48 12.73
CA MET A 56 1.21 7.44 11.71
C MET A 56 2.54 7.18 11.00
N VAL A 57 3.28 8.23 10.61
CA VAL A 57 4.62 8.07 10.02
C VAL A 57 5.58 7.40 11.01
N ALA A 58 5.57 7.83 12.28
CA ALA A 58 6.45 7.27 13.31
C ALA A 58 6.17 5.78 13.56
N LEU A 59 4.90 5.37 13.58
CA LEU A 59 4.48 3.99 13.81
C LEU A 59 4.44 3.13 12.54
N PHE A 60 4.53 3.74 11.35
CA PHE A 60 4.37 3.04 10.08
C PHE A 60 5.31 1.83 9.92
N PRO A 61 6.64 1.92 10.18
CA PRO A 61 7.53 0.77 10.06
C PRO A 61 7.14 -0.39 10.99
N PHE A 62 6.61 -0.09 12.17
CA PHE A 62 6.18 -1.11 13.13
C PHE A 62 4.89 -1.81 12.68
N PHE A 63 3.90 -1.04 12.20
CA PHE A 63 2.68 -1.62 11.64
C PHE A 63 2.92 -2.41 10.36
N GLU A 64 3.79 -1.91 9.47
CA GLU A 64 4.23 -2.65 8.30
C GLU A 64 4.84 -3.99 8.71
N TRP A 65 5.80 -3.99 9.64
CA TRP A 65 6.41 -5.22 10.15
C TRP A 65 5.39 -6.19 10.75
N LEU A 66 4.46 -5.70 11.59
CA LEU A 66 3.40 -6.54 12.17
C LEU A 66 2.52 -7.20 11.10
N ILE A 67 2.05 -6.40 10.12
CA ILE A 67 1.24 -6.90 9.01
C ILE A 67 2.06 -7.91 8.20
N HIS A 68 3.31 -7.59 7.90
CA HIS A 68 4.17 -8.42 7.08
C HIS A 68 4.42 -9.78 7.73
N VAL A 69 4.79 -9.80 9.01
CA VAL A 69 5.10 -11.04 9.73
C VAL A 69 3.83 -11.83 10.06
N PHE A 70 2.83 -11.19 10.66
CA PHE A 70 1.69 -11.92 11.24
C PHE A 70 0.53 -12.13 10.27
N ILE A 71 0.40 -11.30 9.23
CA ILE A 71 -0.69 -11.41 8.24
C ILE A 71 -0.15 -11.97 6.93
N LEU A 72 0.89 -11.34 6.35
CA LEU A 72 1.37 -11.70 5.01
C LEU A 72 2.19 -13.00 5.02
N HIS A 73 3.02 -13.23 6.04
CA HIS A 73 3.77 -14.48 6.21
C HIS A 73 3.02 -15.56 7.02
N TRP A 74 1.73 -15.38 7.28
CA TRP A 74 0.91 -16.39 7.92
C TRP A 74 0.93 -17.71 7.14
N ARG A 75 1.30 -18.82 7.81
CA ARG A 75 1.29 -20.15 7.20
C ARG A 75 -0.12 -20.75 7.21
N PRO A 76 -0.58 -21.40 6.11
CA PRO A 76 -1.85 -22.10 6.09
C PRO A 76 -1.99 -23.07 7.26
N ARG A 77 -3.14 -23.06 7.94
CA ARG A 77 -3.42 -23.97 9.07
C ARG A 77 -4.64 -24.82 8.78
N ARG A 78 -4.56 -26.12 9.06
CA ARG A 78 -5.70 -27.03 8.97
C ARG A 78 -6.48 -27.02 10.28
N ILE A 79 -7.78 -26.78 10.21
CA ILE A 79 -8.72 -26.94 11.32
C ILE A 79 -9.78 -27.96 10.87
N GLY A 80 -9.66 -29.19 11.36
CA GLY A 80 -10.45 -30.32 10.88
C GLY A 80 -10.24 -30.54 9.38
N ARG A 81 -11.32 -30.41 8.58
CA ARG A 81 -11.29 -30.54 7.11
C ARG A 81 -11.04 -29.23 6.37
N LEU A 82 -11.04 -28.09 7.07
CA LEU A 82 -10.88 -26.77 6.47
C LEU A 82 -9.41 -26.34 6.51
N THR A 83 -8.93 -25.72 5.44
CA THR A 83 -7.63 -25.04 5.42
C THR A 83 -7.87 -23.55 5.50
N ILE A 84 -7.37 -22.93 6.58
CA ILE A 84 -7.41 -21.48 6.77
C ILE A 84 -6.16 -20.89 6.15
N ASP A 85 -6.38 -20.14 5.08
CA ASP A 85 -5.34 -19.42 4.37
C ASP A 85 -5.89 -18.11 3.79
N SER A 86 -5.45 -16.97 4.33
CA SER A 86 -5.93 -15.67 3.90
C SER A 86 -5.50 -15.37 2.47
N LEU A 87 -6.34 -14.62 1.74
CA LEU A 87 -5.99 -14.17 0.39
C LEU A 87 -4.66 -13.39 0.39
N LEU A 88 -4.47 -12.53 1.39
CA LEU A 88 -3.26 -11.72 1.56
C LEU A 88 -2.02 -12.61 1.73
N ALA A 89 -2.06 -13.63 2.59
CA ALA A 89 -0.92 -14.50 2.82
C ALA A 89 -0.58 -15.36 1.59
N ARG A 90 -1.61 -15.87 0.91
CA ARG A 90 -1.44 -16.64 -0.31
C ARG A 90 -0.80 -15.80 -1.43
N LYS A 91 -1.35 -14.61 -1.68
CA LYS A 91 -0.84 -13.69 -2.69
C LYS A 91 0.58 -13.20 -2.39
N HIS A 92 0.88 -12.93 -1.12
CA HIS A 92 2.25 -12.60 -0.71
C HIS A 92 3.24 -13.73 -1.00
N ARG A 93 2.86 -14.99 -0.80
CA ARG A 93 3.73 -16.14 -1.18
C ARG A 93 3.90 -16.25 -2.69
N GLU A 94 2.84 -16.04 -3.47
CA GLU A 94 2.91 -16.02 -4.93
C GLU A 94 3.87 -14.93 -5.42
N HIS A 95 3.84 -13.75 -4.79
CA HIS A 95 4.83 -12.69 -5.01
C HIS A 95 6.26 -13.13 -4.69
N HIS A 96 6.51 -13.77 -3.54
CA HIS A 96 7.86 -14.28 -3.21
C HIS A 96 8.37 -15.32 -4.22
N MET A 97 7.49 -16.13 -4.82
CA MET A 97 7.85 -17.09 -5.85
C MET A 97 8.17 -16.42 -7.19
N ALA A 98 7.49 -15.31 -7.51
CA ALA A 98 7.66 -14.58 -8.76
C ALA A 98 7.71 -13.06 -8.51
N PRO A 99 8.79 -12.53 -7.89
CA PRO A 99 8.83 -11.16 -7.38
C PRO A 99 8.75 -10.08 -8.46
N ARG A 100 8.94 -10.45 -9.73
CA ARG A 100 8.85 -9.55 -10.88
C ARG A 100 7.50 -9.63 -11.61
N SER A 101 6.59 -10.49 -11.15
CA SER A 101 5.23 -10.59 -11.66
C SER A 101 4.42 -9.40 -11.16
N VAL A 102 4.21 -8.41 -12.03
CA VAL A 102 3.56 -7.14 -11.67
C VAL A 102 2.18 -7.31 -10.99
N PRO A 103 1.29 -8.22 -11.45
CA PRO A 103 -0.01 -8.41 -10.79
C PRO A 103 0.07 -8.85 -9.33
N GLU A 104 1.15 -9.51 -8.91
CA GLU A 104 1.30 -10.06 -7.55
C GLU A 104 1.94 -9.08 -6.57
N ILE A 105 2.48 -7.96 -7.06
CA ILE A 105 3.11 -6.92 -6.25
C ILE A 105 2.10 -6.12 -5.43
N PHE A 106 0.92 -5.85 -6.01
CA PHE A 106 -0.08 -4.96 -5.42
C PHE A 106 -0.89 -5.66 -4.32
N ILE A 107 -1.55 -4.86 -3.48
CA ILE A 107 -2.54 -5.42 -2.57
C ILE A 107 -3.61 -6.08 -3.45
N PRO A 108 -3.98 -7.35 -3.18
CA PRO A 108 -5.05 -8.00 -3.93
C PRO A 108 -6.33 -7.17 -3.81
N TRP A 109 -6.82 -6.65 -4.93
CA TRP A 109 -7.98 -5.77 -4.92
C TRP A 109 -9.23 -6.37 -4.23
N PRO A 110 -9.48 -7.70 -4.23
CA PRO A 110 -10.61 -8.24 -3.46
C PRO A 110 -10.43 -8.04 -1.96
N ALA A 111 -9.18 -7.98 -1.47
CA ALA A 111 -8.91 -7.67 -0.07
C ALA A 111 -9.25 -6.22 0.30
N LEU A 112 -9.10 -5.28 -0.64
CA LEU A 112 -9.49 -3.89 -0.41
C LEU A 112 -11.00 -3.72 -0.18
N LEU A 113 -11.83 -4.66 -0.66
CA LEU A 113 -13.28 -4.64 -0.40
C LEU A 113 -13.65 -4.80 1.08
N TRP A 114 -12.75 -5.31 1.92
CA TRP A 114 -12.95 -5.31 3.38
C TRP A 114 -11.97 -4.40 4.11
N VAL A 115 -10.73 -4.25 3.62
CA VAL A 115 -9.74 -3.35 4.25
C VAL A 115 -10.22 -1.91 4.26
N LEU A 116 -10.81 -1.42 3.17
CA LEU A 116 -11.30 -0.03 3.09
C LEU A 116 -12.53 0.21 4.00
N PRO A 117 -13.58 -0.64 4.00
CA PRO A 117 -14.67 -0.50 4.97
C PRO A 117 -14.23 -0.59 6.42
N VAL A 118 -13.31 -1.50 6.75
CA VAL A 118 -12.75 -1.58 8.11
C VAL A 118 -11.99 -0.31 8.47
N SER A 119 -11.21 0.24 7.54
CA SER A 119 -10.50 1.52 7.75
C SER A 119 -11.46 2.69 7.97
N ILE A 120 -12.57 2.72 7.25
CA ILE A 120 -13.65 3.71 7.45
C ILE A 120 -14.29 3.51 8.82
N ALA A 121 -14.61 2.28 9.22
CA ALA A 121 -15.16 1.99 10.54
C ALA A 121 -14.21 2.43 11.66
N VAL A 122 -12.90 2.18 11.52
CA VAL A 122 -11.88 2.68 12.46
C VAL A 122 -11.89 4.21 12.52
N ALA A 123 -11.92 4.88 11.37
CA ALA A 123 -11.97 6.34 11.30
C ALA A 123 -13.20 6.92 12.04
N LEU A 124 -14.35 6.25 11.94
CA LEU A 124 -15.61 6.70 12.56
C LEU A 124 -15.72 6.35 14.05
N LEU A 125 -15.18 5.20 14.48
CA LEU A 125 -15.44 4.65 15.81
C LEU A 125 -14.31 4.87 16.81
N VAL A 126 -13.06 5.02 16.34
CA VAL A 126 -11.90 5.16 17.23
C VAL A 126 -11.61 6.63 17.58
N PHE A 127 -11.93 7.55 16.67
CA PHE A 127 -11.59 8.95 16.84
C PHE A 127 -12.74 9.74 17.46
N PRO A 128 -12.47 10.64 18.44
CA PRO A 128 -13.52 11.39 19.14
C PRO A 128 -14.16 12.48 18.27
N ARG A 129 -13.56 12.81 17.12
CA ARG A 129 -14.04 13.84 16.20
C ARG A 129 -14.02 13.30 14.76
N PRO A 130 -15.09 13.54 13.98
CA PRO A 130 -15.12 13.15 12.57
C PRO A 130 -13.96 13.75 11.75
N GLY A 131 -13.58 15.01 12.01
CA GLY A 131 -12.44 15.64 11.34
C GLY A 131 -11.12 14.89 11.58
N LEU A 132 -10.88 14.42 12.80
CA LEU A 132 -9.66 13.67 13.16
C LEU A 132 -9.65 12.27 12.51
N GLY A 133 -10.79 11.59 12.52
CA GLY A 133 -10.96 10.30 11.83
C GLY A 133 -10.77 10.39 10.32
N LEU A 134 -11.26 11.45 9.69
CA LEU A 134 -11.06 11.71 8.27
C LEU A 134 -9.62 12.09 7.93
N THR A 135 -8.93 12.83 8.81
CA THR A 135 -7.48 13.04 8.69
C THR A 135 -6.73 11.72 8.73
N PHE A 136 -7.08 10.82 9.65
CA PHE A 136 -6.52 9.46 9.71
C PHE A 136 -6.78 8.69 8.42
N LEU A 137 -8.02 8.64 7.93
CA LEU A 137 -8.38 7.88 6.74
C LEU A 137 -7.70 8.41 5.47
N ALA A 138 -7.66 9.74 5.31
CA ALA A 138 -6.94 10.37 4.21
C ALA A 138 -5.44 10.06 4.27
N PHE A 139 -4.83 10.18 5.44
CA PHE A 139 -3.40 9.90 5.56
C PHE A 139 -3.07 8.40 5.43
N LEU A 140 -3.94 7.51 5.91
CA LEU A 140 -3.81 6.07 5.74
C LEU A 140 -3.80 5.68 4.25
N THR A 141 -4.70 6.26 3.46
CA THR A 141 -4.78 6.01 2.02
C THR A 141 -3.61 6.63 1.26
N VAL A 142 -3.07 7.77 1.69
CA VAL A 142 -1.78 8.30 1.19
C VAL A 142 -0.64 7.31 1.47
N LEU A 143 -0.52 6.81 2.70
CA LEU A 143 0.50 5.81 3.05
C LEU A 143 0.33 4.52 2.23
N GLY A 144 -0.91 4.08 2.01
CA GLY A 144 -1.22 2.92 1.18
C GLY A 144 -0.74 3.09 -0.27
N LEU A 145 -1.06 4.22 -0.90
CA LEU A 145 -0.57 4.53 -2.26
C LEU A 145 0.95 4.67 -2.31
N ALA A 146 1.55 5.34 -1.33
CA ALA A 146 3.00 5.49 -1.26
C ALA A 146 3.71 4.14 -1.08
N TYR A 147 3.15 3.26 -0.26
CA TYR A 147 3.63 1.90 -0.07
C TYR A 147 3.51 1.08 -1.36
N GLU A 148 2.34 1.02 -1.99
CA GLU A 148 2.16 0.26 -3.23
C GLU A 148 3.07 0.76 -4.35
N TRP A 149 3.16 2.08 -4.52
CA TRP A 149 4.04 2.68 -5.52
C TRP A 149 5.50 2.34 -5.26
N SER A 150 5.96 2.47 -4.01
CA SER A 150 7.34 2.15 -3.64
C SER A 150 7.63 0.66 -3.81
N HIS A 151 6.72 -0.22 -3.36
CA HIS A 151 6.84 -1.67 -3.50
C HIS A 151 6.94 -2.07 -4.96
N TYR A 152 6.06 -1.52 -5.81
CA TYR A 152 6.08 -1.73 -7.24
C TYR A 152 7.38 -1.27 -7.90
N LEU A 153 7.85 -0.06 -7.60
CA LEU A 153 9.09 0.43 -8.19
C LEU A 153 10.29 -0.45 -7.83
N ILE A 154 10.34 -1.02 -6.61
CA ILE A 154 11.46 -1.86 -6.16
C ILE A 154 11.59 -3.14 -6.99
N HIS A 155 10.46 -3.70 -7.43
CA HIS A 155 10.41 -4.93 -8.23
C HIS A 155 10.41 -4.69 -9.75
N SER A 156 10.18 -3.45 -10.17
CA SER A 156 10.29 -3.02 -11.56
C SER A 156 11.76 -2.88 -12.04
N ASP A 157 11.96 -2.53 -13.31
CA ASP A 157 13.28 -2.17 -13.85
C ASP A 157 13.72 -0.74 -13.49
N TYR A 158 12.91 0.01 -12.73
CA TYR A 158 13.23 1.37 -12.32
C TYR A 158 14.40 1.42 -11.33
N LYS A 159 15.45 2.18 -11.67
CA LYS A 159 16.65 2.30 -10.84
C LYS A 159 16.49 3.36 -9.76
N PRO A 160 16.91 3.10 -8.50
CA PRO A 160 16.75 4.05 -7.42
C PRO A 160 17.69 5.26 -7.54
N LYS A 161 17.11 6.46 -7.64
CA LYS A 161 17.85 7.71 -7.89
C LYS A 161 18.13 8.53 -6.62
N THR A 162 17.29 8.42 -5.59
CA THR A 162 17.41 9.19 -4.34
C THR A 162 18.00 8.36 -3.20
N ALA A 163 18.59 9.02 -2.20
CA ALA A 163 19.16 8.33 -1.03
C ALA A 163 18.07 7.57 -0.24
N MET A 164 16.92 8.22 -0.03
CA MET A 164 15.76 7.61 0.61
C MET A 164 15.31 6.35 -0.13
N TYR A 165 15.12 6.43 -1.45
CA TYR A 165 14.65 5.29 -2.22
C TYR A 165 15.70 4.16 -2.28
N ARG A 166 17.00 4.50 -2.33
CA ARG A 166 18.08 3.50 -2.22
C ARG A 166 18.05 2.75 -0.87
N ALA A 167 17.72 3.43 0.22
CA ALA A 167 17.61 2.79 1.53
C ALA A 167 16.47 1.76 1.56
N ILE A 168 15.28 2.15 1.09
CA ILE A 168 14.12 1.25 0.99
C ILE A 168 14.46 0.07 0.06
N TYR A 169 15.03 0.33 -1.11
CA TYR A 169 15.41 -0.68 -2.10
C TYR A 169 16.35 -1.75 -1.54
N ARG A 170 17.37 -1.35 -0.77
CA ARG A 170 18.31 -2.30 -0.14
C ARG A 170 17.63 -3.13 0.94
N ASN A 171 16.82 -2.50 1.80
CA ASN A 171 16.19 -3.20 2.91
C ASN A 171 15.07 -4.15 2.45
N HIS A 172 14.47 -3.92 1.28
CA HIS A 172 13.38 -4.74 0.75
C HIS A 172 13.85 -5.99 -0.03
N ARG A 173 15.08 -5.98 -0.57
CA ARG A 173 15.62 -7.08 -1.40
C ARG A 173 16.61 -8.00 -0.65
N LEU A 174 16.87 -7.72 0.62
CA LEU A 174 17.66 -8.57 1.53
C LEU A 174 16.72 -9.55 2.23
#